data_AF-A0A923TLX2-F1
#
_entry.id   AF-A0A923TLX2-F1
#
_cell.length_a   1.000
_cell.length_b   1.000
_cell.length_c   1.000
_cell.angle_alpha   90.00
_cell.angle_beta   90.00
_cell.angle_gamma   90.00
#
_symmetry.space_group_name_H-M   'P 1'
#
loop_
_entity.id
_entity.type
_entity.pdbx_description
1 polymer ?
#
loop_
_entity_poly.entity_id
_entity_poly.type
_entity_poly.pdbx_seq_one_letter_code
_entity_poly.pdbx_strand_id
1 'polypeptide(L)'
;AISIGVGGVAATPVRAVQTEAALLGQPWTADTAMAATATLRAEFQPISDMRASAAYRSEVLGNLMQRFWLESQGVRQINLESFQLEGDYA
;
A
#
# COMPACT_ATOMS: atom_id res chain seq x y z
N ALA A 1 -2.60 -13.98 -11.70
CA ALA A 1 -3.71 -13.01 -11.53
C ALA A 1 -3.35 -12.09 -10.37
N ILE A 2 -3.62 -10.79 -10.48
CA ILE A 2 -3.36 -9.79 -9.44
C ILE A 2 -4.70 -9.47 -8.78
N SER A 3 -4.76 -9.51 -7.46
CA SER A 3 -5.98 -9.22 -6.70
C SER A 3 -5.62 -8.54 -5.39
N ILE A 4 -6.18 -7.35 -5.16
CA ILE A 4 -5.89 -6.52 -3.99
C ILE A 4 -7.23 -6.09 -3.36
N GLY A 5 -7.48 -6.56 -2.15
CA GLY A 5 -8.63 -6.18 -1.34
C GLY A 5 -8.20 -5.27 -0.19
N VAL A 6 -8.97 -4.21 0.05
CA VAL A 6 -8.66 -3.19 1.05
C VAL A 6 -9.84 -3.03 2.02
N GLY A 7 -9.54 -3.07 3.31
CA GLY A 7 -10.50 -2.89 4.40
C GLY A 7 -10.14 -1.70 5.28
N GLY A 8 -11.13 -1.11 5.95
CA GLY A 8 -10.91 0.00 6.88
C GLY A 8 -10.62 1.36 6.22
N VAL A 9 -10.80 1.49 4.90
CA VAL A 9 -10.66 2.76 4.16
C VAL A 9 -11.96 3.22 3.50
N ALA A 10 -13.00 2.38 3.59
CA ALA A 10 -14.36 2.63 3.09
C ALA A 10 -15.38 1.97 4.02
N ALA A 11 -16.67 2.20 3.79
CA ALA A 11 -17.75 1.60 4.58
C ALA A 11 -17.79 0.07 4.49
N THR A 12 -17.37 -0.49 3.35
CA THR A 12 -17.27 -1.93 3.08
C THR A 12 -15.89 -2.27 2.52
N PRO A 13 -15.44 -3.54 2.55
CA PRO A 13 -14.26 -3.96 1.82
C PRO A 13 -14.39 -3.63 0.34
N VAL A 14 -13.31 -3.12 -0.26
CA VAL A 14 -13.26 -2.69 -1.66
C VAL A 14 -12.03 -3.27 -2.37
N ARG A 15 -12.12 -3.42 -3.69
CA ARG A 15 -10.99 -3.85 -4.53
C ARG A 15 -10.20 -2.63 -5.00
N ALA A 16 -8.87 -2.74 -5.01
CA ALA A 16 -7.98 -1.71 -5.55
C ALA A 16 -7.75 -1.94 -7.05
N VAL A 17 -8.79 -1.70 -7.86
CA VAL A 17 -8.82 -2.01 -9.30
C VAL A 17 -7.80 -1.17 -10.08
N GLN A 18 -7.61 0.10 -9.72
CA GLN A 18 -6.61 0.95 -10.39
C GLN A 18 -5.20 0.46 -10.10
N THR A 19 -4.93 0.07 -8.85
CA THR A 19 -3.66 -0.53 -8.45
C THR A 19 -3.42 -1.88 -9.12
N GLU A 20 -4.44 -2.75 -9.19
CA GLU A 20 -4.38 -4.02 -9.93
C GLU A 20 -4.01 -3.80 -11.41
N ALA A 21 -4.62 -2.80 -12.05
CA ALA A 21 -4.34 -2.44 -13.44
C ALA A 21 -2.93 -1.89 -13.62
N ALA A 22 -2.43 -1.06 -12.69
CA ALA A 22 -1.08 -0.51 -12.73
C ALA A 22 0.01 -1.61 -12.63
N LEU A 23 -0.28 -2.70 -11.93
CA LEU A 23 0.63 -3.85 -11.79
C LEU A 23 0.55 -4.84 -12.96
N LEU A 24 -0.56 -4.85 -13.70
CA LEU A 24 -0.80 -5.87 -14.71
C LEU A 24 0.21 -5.76 -15.85
N GLY A 25 0.92 -6.86 -16.11
CA GLY A 25 1.93 -6.95 -17.17
C GLY A 25 3.27 -6.27 -16.84
N GLN A 26 3.39 -5.64 -15.67
CA GLN A 26 4.66 -5.06 -15.22
C GLN A 26 5.55 -6.10 -14.54
N PRO A 27 6.88 -6.03 -14.68
CA PRO A 27 7.78 -6.83 -13.89
C PRO A 27 7.67 -6.44 -12.42
N TRP A 28 7.71 -7.42 -11.52
CA TRP A 28 7.62 -7.19 -10.08
C TRP A 28 8.99 -6.75 -9.54
N THR A 29 9.27 -5.45 -9.65
CA THR A 29 10.50 -4.77 -9.22
C THR A 29 10.19 -3.73 -8.14
N ALA A 30 11.23 -3.16 -7.52
CA ALA A 30 11.09 -2.09 -6.53
C ALA A 30 10.34 -0.88 -7.10
N ASP A 31 10.69 -0.44 -8.32
CA ASP A 31 10.03 0.69 -8.99
C ASP A 31 8.54 0.43 -9.22
N THR A 32 8.19 -0.76 -9.70
CA THR A 32 6.80 -1.18 -9.89
C THR A 32 6.04 -1.20 -8.56
N ALA A 33 6.67 -1.70 -7.48
CA ALA A 33 6.07 -1.70 -6.15
C ALA A 33 5.87 -0.29 -5.57
N MET A 34 6.80 0.63 -5.83
CA MET A 34 6.68 2.04 -5.44
C MET A 34 5.57 2.75 -6.22
N ALA A 35 5.50 2.55 -7.54
CA ALA A 35 4.43 3.10 -8.37
C ALA A 35 3.05 2.59 -7.95
N ALA A 36 2.96 1.30 -7.62
CA ALA A 36 1.72 0.71 -7.12
C ALA A 36 1.36 1.20 -5.71
N THR A 37 2.33 1.46 -4.84
CA THR A 37 2.13 2.12 -3.55
C THR A 37 1.51 3.51 -3.72
N ALA A 38 2.04 4.33 -4.61
CA ALA A 38 1.51 5.65 -4.90
C ALA A 38 0.07 5.58 -5.48
N THR A 39 -0.16 4.65 -6.41
CA THR A 39 -1.48 4.40 -7.00
C THR A 39 -2.48 3.98 -5.93
N LEU A 40 -2.10 3.08 -5.02
CA LEU A 40 -2.94 2.58 -3.94
C LEU A 40 -3.34 3.67 -2.96
N ARG A 41 -2.41 4.58 -2.62
CA ARG A 41 -2.69 5.74 -1.76
C ARG A 41 -3.67 6.72 -2.41
N ALA A 42 -3.55 6.94 -3.72
CA ALA A 42 -4.41 7.86 -4.47
C ALA A 42 -5.79 7.26 -4.80
N GLU A 43 -5.91 5.94 -4.87
CA GLU A 43 -7.14 5.24 -5.24
C GLU A 43 -8.25 5.36 -4.18
N PHE A 44 -7.91 5.64 -2.92
CA PHE A 44 -8.86 5.73 -1.82
C PHE A 44 -8.81 7.08 -1.11
N GLN A 45 -9.97 7.49 -0.57
CA GLN A 45 -10.11 8.66 0.29
C GLN A 45 -10.68 8.22 1.65
N PRO A 46 -9.82 7.74 2.57
CA PRO A 46 -10.29 7.20 3.84
C PRO A 46 -10.98 8.26 4.69
N ILE A 47 -11.96 7.85 5.50
CA ILE A 47 -12.55 8.73 6.52
C ILE A 47 -11.68 8.73 7.80
N SER A 48 -11.74 9.83 8.54
CA SER A 48 -11.25 9.88 9.92
C SER A 48 -12.34 9.46 10.89
N ASP A 49 -12.01 8.64 11.88
CA ASP A 49 -12.90 8.27 13.00
C ASP A 49 -12.11 8.09 14.31
N MET A 50 -12.77 7.63 15.38
CA MET A 50 -12.14 7.41 16.70
C MET A 50 -10.99 6.39 16.68
N ARG A 51 -10.89 5.55 15.64
CA ARG A 51 -9.84 4.52 15.55
C ARG A 51 -8.59 5.05 14.86
N ALA A 52 -8.74 5.86 13.83
CA ALA A 52 -7.63 6.41 13.08
C ALA A 52 -8.03 7.61 12.19
N SER A 53 -7.07 8.49 11.92
CA SER A 53 -7.22 9.55 10.93
C SER A 53 -7.15 9.03 9.50
N ALA A 54 -7.74 9.77 8.57
CA ALA A 54 -7.66 9.51 7.14
C ALA A 54 -6.20 9.43 6.64
N ALA A 55 -5.36 10.37 7.08
CA ALA A 55 -3.94 10.42 6.74
C ALA A 55 -3.22 9.16 7.20
N TYR A 56 -3.45 8.72 8.44
CA TYR A 56 -2.86 7.49 8.96
C TYR A 56 -3.30 6.26 8.17
N ARG A 57 -4.59 6.16 7.82
CA ARG A 57 -5.11 5.05 6.99
C ARG A 57 -4.46 5.01 5.61
N SER A 58 -4.26 6.17 4.97
CA SER A 58 -3.55 6.25 3.68
C SER A 58 -2.09 5.84 3.81
N GLU A 59 -1.41 6.28 4.87
CA GLU A 59 -0.02 5.90 5.14
C GLU A 59 0.13 4.38 5.30
N VAL A 60 -0.76 3.78 6.10
CA VAL A 60 -0.79 2.31 6.32
C VAL A 60 -1.01 1.54 5.02
N LEU A 61 -1.83 2.02 4.08
CA LEU A 61 -1.99 1.34 2.78
C LEU A 61 -0.66 1.22 2.05
N GLY A 62 0.09 2.32 1.96
CA GLY A 62 1.39 2.29 1.30
C GLY A 62 2.41 1.42 2.03
N ASN A 63 2.42 1.49 3.36
CA ASN A 63 3.35 0.71 4.17
C ASN A 63 3.08 -0.80 4.03
N LEU A 64 1.82 -1.21 3.94
CA LEU A 64 1.45 -2.61 3.70
C LEU A 64 1.87 -3.08 2.31
N MET A 65 1.73 -2.24 1.28
CA MET A 65 2.19 -2.57 -0.08
C MET A 65 3.71 -2.72 -0.15
N GLN A 66 4.45 -1.79 0.47
CA GLN A 66 5.91 -1.87 0.55
C GLN A 66 6.39 -3.07 1.36
N ARG A 67 5.73 -3.34 2.50
CA ARG A 67 5.99 -4.55 3.28
C ARG A 67 5.75 -5.81 2.46
N PHE A 68 4.66 -5.88 1.70
CA PHE A 68 4.36 -7.01 0.83
C PHE A 68 5.44 -7.21 -0.24
N TRP A 69 5.94 -6.13 -0.84
CA TRP A 69 7.08 -6.19 -1.76
C TRP A 69 8.30 -6.82 -1.08
N LEU A 70 8.72 -6.29 0.06
CA LEU A 70 9.89 -6.79 0.79
C LEU A 70 9.72 -8.27 1.23
N GLU A 71 8.54 -8.65 1.71
CA GLU A 71 8.22 -10.05 2.05
C GLU A 71 8.33 -10.96 0.81
N SER A 72 7.88 -10.49 -0.36
CA SER A 72 8.02 -11.23 -1.62
C SER A 72 9.48 -11.39 -2.09
N GLN A 73 10.38 -10.52 -1.61
CA GLN A 73 11.83 -10.62 -1.84
C GLN A 73 12.53 -11.56 -0.85
N GLY A 74 11.78 -12.19 0.06
CA GLY A 74 12.32 -13.14 1.04
C GLY A 74 12.78 -12.51 2.35
N VAL A 75 12.55 -11.20 2.55
CA VAL A 75 12.80 -10.55 3.84
C VAL A 75 11.81 -11.10 4.87
N ARG A 76 12.32 -11.66 5.97
CA ARG A 76 11.51 -12.17 7.09
C ARG A 76 11.59 -11.21 8.27
N GLN A 77 10.47 -11.04 8.98
CA GLN A 77 10.29 -10.13 10.12
C GLN A 77 10.36 -8.62 9.79
N ILE A 78 9.42 -8.15 8.97
CA ILE A 78 9.27 -6.72 8.70
C ILE A 78 8.47 -6.07 9.83
N ASN A 79 9.17 -5.43 10.75
CA ASN A 79 8.56 -4.49 11.69
C ASN A 79 8.53 -3.10 11.03
N LEU A 80 7.32 -2.56 10.83
CA LEU A 80 7.08 -1.24 10.23
C LEU A 80 7.63 -0.09 11.09
N GLU A 81 7.75 -0.26 12.40
CA GLU A 81 8.29 0.74 13.33
C GLU A 81 9.81 0.83 13.26
N SER A 82 10.49 -0.26 12.89
CA SER A 82 11.94 -0.27 12.65
C SER A 82 12.32 0.10 11.22
N PHE A 83 11.35 0.30 10.34
CA PHE A 83 11.57 0.63 8.95
C PHE A 83 11.74 2.15 8.79
N GLN A 84 12.99 2.61 8.69
CA GLN A 84 13.30 3.96 8.22
C GLN A 84 13.27 3.98 6.70
N LEU A 85 12.33 4.76 6.13
CA LEU A 85 12.36 5.14 4.73
C LEU A 85 13.61 6.00 4.47
N GLU A 86 14.62 5.45 3.80
CA GLU A 86 15.56 6.28 3.06
C GLU A 86 14.80 6.89 1.88
N GLY A 87 14.35 8.13 2.06
CA GLY A 87 13.63 8.89 1.05
C GLY A 87 12.56 9.76 1.68
N ASP A 88 12.96 10.93 2.13
CA ASP A 88 12.07 12.05 2.39
C ASP A 88 11.16 12.27 1.18
N TYR A 89 9.87 11.96 1.33
CA TYR A 89 8.84 12.49 0.45
C TYR A 89 8.40 13.83 1.03
N ALA A 90 9.08 14.88 0.58
CA ALA A 90 8.61 16.25 0.67
C ALA A 90 7.33 16.46 -0.17
#